data_AF-A0A0W0GDU1-F1
#
_entry.id   AF-A0A0W0GDU1-F1
#
_cell.length_a   1.000
_cell.length_b   1.000
_cell.length_c   1.000
_cell.angle_alpha   90.00
_cell.angle_beta   90.00
_cell.angle_gamma   90.00
#
_symmetry.space_group_name_H-M   'P 1'
#
loop_
_entity.id
_entity.type
_entity.pdbx_description
1 polymer ?
#
loop_
_entity_poly.entity_id
_entity_poly.type
_entity_poly.pdbx_seq_one_letter_code
_entity_poly.pdbx_strand_id
1 'polypeptide(L)'
;MLARAVLLARSRAQSSPATSAISRRNASSHSNDDHHHTEEHDETVYTKEGFTSPAWRNGLLVTALALAAYQYAPEPTEDAYLTRWLQMYTTSSGKWLDMNARHTAQSKDSADTTELFNAGAQPPVHRLRFPQLLDQASPFLNGVGMNVDMSSVKVKKEGEFA
;
A
#
# COMPACT_ATOMS: atom_id res chain seq x y z
N MET A 1 -46.15 15.96 -4.96
CA MET A 1 -46.21 14.57 -5.48
C MET A 1 -44.85 14.23 -6.07
N LEU A 2 -44.27 13.10 -5.62
CA LEU A 2 -43.18 12.26 -6.19
C LEU A 2 -42.12 12.93 -7.10
N ALA A 3 -40.81 12.73 -6.86
CA ALA A 3 -40.20 11.40 -7.01
C ALA A 3 -38.89 11.20 -6.23
N ARG A 4 -38.66 9.92 -5.90
CA ARG A 4 -37.51 9.29 -5.25
C ARG A 4 -36.40 8.95 -6.27
N ALA A 5 -35.14 8.95 -5.83
CA ALA A 5 -34.04 8.00 -6.13
C ALA A 5 -32.75 8.59 -5.52
N VAL A 6 -32.04 8.07 -4.51
CA VAL A 6 -31.48 6.75 -4.13
C VAL A 6 -30.25 6.31 -4.95
N LEU A 7 -29.09 6.33 -4.25
CA LEU A 7 -27.83 5.55 -4.38
C LEU A 7 -26.98 5.79 -5.66
N LEU A 8 -25.66 6.04 -5.57
CA LEU A 8 -24.64 5.10 -5.10
C LEU A 8 -23.35 5.82 -4.66
N ALA A 9 -22.99 5.71 -3.37
CA ALA A 9 -21.61 5.89 -2.93
C ALA A 9 -20.82 4.66 -3.35
N ARG A 10 -19.99 4.79 -4.38
CA ARG A 10 -19.12 3.72 -4.87
C ARG A 10 -17.81 3.74 -4.07
N SER A 11 -17.78 3.06 -2.93
CA SER A 11 -16.53 2.78 -2.22
C SER A 11 -15.67 1.86 -3.09
N ARG A 12 -14.56 2.40 -3.60
CA ARG A 12 -13.55 1.64 -4.33
C ARG A 12 -12.67 0.93 -3.30
N ALA A 13 -13.19 -0.12 -2.68
CA ALA A 13 -12.36 -1.06 -1.92
C ALA A 13 -11.49 -1.81 -2.93
N GLN A 14 -10.20 -1.47 -2.95
CA GLN A 14 -9.19 -2.16 -3.71
C GLN A 14 -9.12 -3.60 -3.19
N SER A 15 -9.67 -4.53 -3.97
CA SER A 15 -9.45 -5.96 -3.76
C SER A 15 -8.01 -6.27 -4.16
N SER A 16 -7.08 -6.21 -3.21
CA SER A 16 -5.80 -6.92 -3.36
C SER A 16 -6.12 -8.40 -3.60
N PRO A 17 -5.55 -9.05 -4.63
CA PRO A 17 -5.55 -10.50 -4.67
C PRO A 17 -4.64 -10.95 -3.53
N ALA A 18 -5.24 -11.21 -2.36
CA ALA A 18 -4.58 -11.98 -1.33
C ALA A 18 -4.33 -13.35 -1.94
N THR A 19 -3.07 -13.60 -2.32
CA THR A 19 -2.59 -14.91 -2.71
C THR A 19 -2.94 -15.85 -1.58
N SER A 20 -3.95 -16.69 -1.80
CA SER A 20 -4.39 -17.69 -0.84
C SER A 20 -3.19 -18.61 -0.60
N ALA A 21 -2.43 -18.35 0.47
CA ALA A 21 -1.42 -19.28 0.94
C ALA A 21 -2.17 -20.56 1.28
N ILE A 22 -1.99 -21.59 0.45
CA ILE A 22 -2.46 -22.94 0.72
C ILE A 22 -1.67 -23.41 1.95
N SER A 23 -2.21 -23.11 3.13
CA SER A 23 -1.76 -23.67 4.40
C SER A 23 -2.16 -25.13 4.38
N ARG A 24 -1.21 -26.01 4.00
CA ARG A 24 -1.36 -27.46 4.17
C ARG A 24 -1.32 -27.74 5.66
N ARG A 25 -2.49 -27.74 6.30
CA ARG A 25 -2.67 -28.32 7.63
C ARG A 25 -2.63 -29.84 7.48
N ASN A 26 -1.48 -30.45 7.74
CA ASN A 26 -1.44 -31.86 8.11
C ASN A 26 -2.02 -31.97 9.53
N ALA A 27 -3.32 -32.18 9.64
CA ALA A 27 -3.97 -32.54 10.89
C ALA A 27 -4.02 -34.06 11.00
N SER A 28 -3.12 -34.65 11.78
CA SER A 28 -3.30 -36.02 12.27
C SER A 28 -4.26 -35.97 13.46
N SER A 29 -5.48 -36.46 13.29
CA SER A 29 -6.35 -36.77 14.42
C SER A 29 -5.88 -38.08 15.05
N HIS A 30 -5.31 -38.02 16.25
CA HIS A 30 -5.25 -39.18 17.12
C HIS A 30 -5.84 -38.81 18.48
N SER A 31 -6.97 -39.45 18.77
CA SER A 31 -7.63 -39.49 20.06
C SER A 31 -6.73 -40.23 21.04
N ASN A 32 -6.48 -39.63 22.20
CA ASN A 32 -5.85 -40.32 23.33
C ASN A 32 -6.83 -41.38 23.86
N ASP A 33 -6.51 -42.65 23.67
CA ASP A 33 -7.02 -43.70 24.56
C ASP A 33 -6.05 -44.90 24.58
N ASP A 34 -5.89 -45.43 25.78
CA ASP A 34 -5.27 -46.68 26.19
C ASP A 34 -3.74 -46.89 26.16
N HIS A 35 -3.25 -47.20 27.36
CA HIS A 35 -1.89 -47.58 27.72
C HIS A 35 -1.52 -48.97 27.19
N HIS A 36 -0.61 -49.03 26.20
CA HIS A 36 0.13 -50.25 25.89
C HIS A 36 1.61 -49.93 25.67
N HIS A 37 2.48 -50.62 26.41
CA HIS A 37 3.92 -50.60 26.22
C HIS A 37 4.26 -51.30 24.91
N THR A 38 4.56 -50.53 23.86
CA THR A 38 5.21 -51.00 22.64
C THR A 38 6.54 -50.29 22.50
N GLU A 39 7.63 -51.05 22.46
CA GLU A 39 8.93 -50.52 22.07
C GLU A 39 8.83 -49.99 20.64
N GLU A 40 8.90 -48.67 20.48
CA GLU A 40 9.03 -48.03 19.18
C GLU A 40 10.44 -48.28 18.66
N HIS A 41 10.57 -49.24 17.75
CA HIS A 41 11.69 -49.24 16.83
C HIS A 41 11.60 -47.98 15.97
N ASP A 42 12.58 -47.09 16.14
CA ASP A 42 12.78 -45.90 15.30
C ASP A 42 13.04 -46.34 13.84
N GLU A 43 11.96 -46.50 13.06
CA GLU A 43 12.00 -46.83 11.63
C GLU A 43 12.31 -45.59 10.75
N THR A 44 12.86 -44.52 11.31
CA THR A 44 13.40 -43.43 10.48
C THR A 44 14.73 -43.87 9.87
N VAL A 45 14.66 -44.52 8.71
CA VAL A 45 15.84 -44.85 7.90
C VAL A 45 16.47 -43.55 7.40
N TYR A 46 17.38 -42.99 8.20
CA TYR A 46 18.20 -41.85 7.79
C TYR A 46 19.09 -42.26 6.61
N THR A 47 18.81 -41.71 5.43
CA THR A 47 19.68 -41.89 4.28
C THR A 47 21.06 -41.30 4.60
N LYS A 48 22.12 -42.10 4.51
CA LYS A 48 23.48 -41.65 4.75
C LYS A 48 23.82 -40.48 3.81
N GLU A 49 23.97 -39.30 4.37
CA GLU A 49 24.26 -38.08 3.61
C GLU A 49 25.72 -38.09 3.15
N GLY A 50 25.96 -38.53 1.92
CA GLY A 50 27.25 -38.46 1.24
C GLY A 50 27.28 -37.38 0.16
N PHE A 51 28.48 -37.06 -0.35
CA PHE A 51 28.67 -36.11 -1.47
C PHE A 51 28.00 -36.53 -2.78
N THR A 52 27.50 -37.77 -2.87
CA THR A 52 26.72 -38.29 -4.01
C THR A 52 25.22 -38.31 -3.73
N SER A 53 24.75 -37.73 -2.61
CA SER A 53 23.32 -37.65 -2.30
C SER A 53 22.59 -36.79 -3.34
N PRO A 54 21.27 -36.99 -3.53
CA PRO A 54 20.49 -36.20 -4.47
C PRO A 54 20.62 -34.69 -4.25
N ALA A 55 20.77 -34.24 -3.00
CA ALA A 55 20.96 -32.83 -2.66
C ALA A 55 22.29 -32.28 -3.23
N TRP A 56 23.41 -32.96 -3.01
CA TRP A 56 24.71 -32.55 -3.53
C TRP A 56 24.80 -32.65 -5.05
N ARG A 57 24.27 -33.73 -5.63
CA ARG A 57 24.23 -33.90 -7.09
C ARG A 57 23.41 -32.79 -7.76
N ASN A 58 22.21 -32.52 -7.24
CA ASN A 58 21.36 -31.47 -7.79
C ASN A 58 22.01 -30.08 -7.58
N GLY A 59 22.65 -29.85 -6.43
CA GLY A 59 23.39 -28.60 -6.17
C GLY A 59 24.56 -28.39 -7.13
N LEU A 60 25.34 -29.44 -7.42
CA LEU A 60 26.43 -29.38 -8.41
C LEU A 60 25.89 -29.17 -9.82
N LEU A 61 24.79 -29.82 -10.20
CA LEU A 61 24.16 -29.62 -11.50
C LEU A 61 23.63 -28.20 -11.67
N VAL A 62 22.98 -27.63 -10.64
CA VAL A 62 22.51 -26.24 -10.65
C VAL A 62 23.70 -25.28 -10.75
N THR A 63 24.77 -25.53 -10.00
CA THR A 63 25.99 -24.71 -10.04
C THR A 63 26.64 -24.77 -11.43
N ALA A 64 26.79 -25.96 -12.00
CA ALA A 64 27.34 -26.15 -13.34
C ALA A 64 26.46 -25.48 -14.41
N LEU A 65 25.14 -25.59 -14.28
CA LEU A 65 24.19 -24.93 -15.18
C LEU A 65 24.28 -23.41 -15.07
N ALA A 66 24.46 -22.85 -13.87
CA ALA A 66 24.63 -21.42 -13.68
C ALA A 66 25.93 -20.90 -14.31
N LEU A 67 27.04 -21.64 -14.18
CA LEU A 67 28.31 -21.29 -14.82
C LEU A 67 28.23 -21.39 -16.34
N ALA A 68 27.59 -22.43 -16.87
CA ALA A 68 27.34 -22.56 -18.29
C ALA A 68 26.45 -21.42 -18.81
N ALA A 69 25.39 -21.07 -18.08
CA ALA A 69 24.54 -19.94 -18.41
C ALA A 69 25.30 -18.60 -18.39
N TYR A 70 26.25 -18.41 -17.47
CA TYR A 70 27.08 -17.21 -17.44
C TYR A 70 28.03 -17.12 -18.65
N GLN A 71 28.68 -18.23 -19.01
CA GLN A 71 29.62 -18.26 -20.13
C GLN A 71 28.95 -18.16 -21.50
N TYR A 72 27.74 -18.73 -21.64
CA TYR A 72 26.98 -18.76 -22.89
C TYR A 72 25.80 -17.78 -22.89
N ALA A 73 25.73 -16.86 -21.91
CA ALA A 73 24.76 -15.80 -21.93
C ALA A 73 25.02 -14.92 -23.18
N PRO A 74 24.03 -14.73 -24.06
CA PRO A 74 24.18 -13.84 -25.20
C PRO A 74 24.48 -12.43 -24.71
N GLU A 75 25.36 -11.71 -25.42
CA GLU A 75 25.63 -10.32 -25.11
C GLU A 75 24.34 -9.49 -25.22
N PRO A 76 24.15 -8.45 -24.39
CA PRO A 76 22.91 -7.66 -24.39
C PRO A 76 22.56 -7.01 -25.74
N THR A 77 23.52 -6.98 -26.68
CA THR A 77 23.41 -6.40 -28.01
C THR A 77 22.98 -7.42 -29.07
N GLU A 78 23.07 -8.72 -28.79
CA GLU A 78 22.59 -9.77 -29.67
C GLU A 78 21.09 -9.99 -29.47
N ASP A 79 20.33 -10.02 -30.57
CA ASP A 79 18.88 -10.26 -30.57
C ASP A 79 18.59 -11.74 -30.25
N ALA A 80 18.80 -12.11 -28.99
CA ALA A 80 18.64 -13.47 -28.50
C ALA A 80 17.20 -13.93 -28.74
N TYR A 81 17.04 -15.17 -29.22
CA TYR A 81 15.72 -15.73 -29.57
C TYR A 81 14.68 -15.56 -28.45
N LEU A 82 15.09 -15.80 -27.20
CA LEU A 82 14.24 -15.62 -26.02
C LEU A 82 13.84 -14.16 -25.79
N THR A 83 14.78 -13.24 -25.93
CA THR A 83 14.51 -11.79 -25.82
C THR A 83 13.53 -11.34 -26.90
N ARG A 84 13.72 -11.76 -28.15
CA ARG A 84 12.80 -11.47 -29.26
C ARG A 84 11.41 -12.07 -29.06
N TRP A 85 11.34 -13.30 -28.56
CA TRP A 85 10.07 -13.95 -28.21
C TRP A 85 9.35 -13.19 -27.10
N LEU A 86 10.07 -12.78 -26.06
CA LEU A 86 9.52 -11.98 -24.97
C LEU A 86 9.04 -10.61 -25.49
N GLN A 87 9.83 -9.95 -26.33
CA GLN A 87 9.49 -8.68 -26.97
C GLN A 87 8.17 -8.73 -27.74
N MET A 88 7.86 -9.86 -28.40
CA MET A 88 6.61 -10.05 -29.14
C MET A 88 5.36 -9.94 -28.25
N TYR A 89 5.45 -10.36 -26.99
CA TYR A 89 4.33 -10.34 -26.04
C TYR A 89 4.37 -9.16 -25.07
N THR A 90 5.49 -8.44 -24.98
CA THR A 90 5.61 -7.26 -24.12
C THR A 90 5.16 -5.99 -24.85
N THR A 91 4.51 -5.11 -24.10
CA THR A 91 4.22 -3.74 -24.56
C THR A 91 5.51 -2.99 -24.84
N SER A 92 5.61 -2.34 -26.01
CA SER A 92 6.80 -1.57 -26.41
C SER A 92 7.10 -0.43 -25.43
N SER A 93 8.38 -0.11 -25.27
CA SER A 93 8.85 0.99 -24.41
C SER A 93 8.21 2.34 -24.77
N GLY A 94 7.98 2.60 -26.07
CA GLY A 94 7.32 3.82 -26.54
C GLY A 94 5.88 3.99 -26.01
N LYS A 95 5.12 2.89 -25.87
CA LYS A 95 3.77 2.95 -25.28
C LYS A 95 3.82 3.27 -23.78
N TRP A 96 4.82 2.74 -23.07
CA TRP A 96 5.03 3.10 -21.67
C TRP A 96 5.40 4.56 -21.50
N LEU A 97 6.27 5.09 -22.38
CA LEU A 97 6.65 6.50 -22.37
C LEU A 97 5.44 7.41 -22.60
N ASP A 98 4.63 7.12 -23.61
CA ASP A 98 3.40 7.87 -23.92
C ASP A 98 2.38 7.80 -22.77
N MET A 99 2.18 6.63 -22.16
CA MET A 99 1.30 6.48 -21.01
C MET A 99 1.81 7.26 -19.79
N ASN A 100 3.11 7.22 -19.52
CA ASN A 100 3.72 7.98 -18.42
C ASN A 100 3.60 9.48 -18.67
N ALA A 101 3.86 9.94 -19.90
CA ALA A 101 3.71 11.35 -20.27
C ALA A 101 2.27 11.85 -20.06
N ARG A 102 1.27 11.05 -20.48
CA ARG A 102 -0.14 11.36 -20.24
C ARG A 102 -0.48 11.40 -18.76
N HIS A 103 0.02 10.44 -17.99
CA HIS A 103 -0.22 10.41 -16.55
C HIS A 103 0.41 11.61 -15.83
N THR A 104 1.63 12.00 -16.22
CA THR A 104 2.29 13.19 -15.70
C THR A 104 1.49 14.46 -16.01
N ALA A 105 0.98 14.60 -17.24
CA ALA A 105 0.12 15.73 -17.61
C ALA A 105 -1.16 15.77 -16.77
N GLN A 106 -1.88 14.64 -16.64
CA GLN A 106 -3.09 14.56 -15.83
C GLN A 106 -2.86 14.82 -14.35
N SER A 107 -1.72 14.36 -13.82
CA SER A 107 -1.31 14.61 -12.43
C SER A 107 -1.04 16.09 -12.20
N LYS A 108 -0.42 16.77 -13.18
CA LYS A 108 -0.21 18.21 -13.13
C LYS A 108 -1.54 18.96 -13.09
N ASP A 109 -2.48 18.64 -13.98
CA ASP A 109 -3.79 19.31 -14.01
C ASP A 109 -4.56 19.10 -12.69
N SER A 110 -4.46 17.91 -12.10
CA SER A 110 -5.07 17.59 -10.81
C SER A 110 -4.41 18.36 -9.65
N ALA A 111 -3.09 18.56 -9.72
CA ALA A 111 -2.36 19.36 -8.74
C ALA A 111 -2.72 20.84 -8.85
N ASP A 112 -2.73 21.39 -10.07
CA ASP A 112 -3.04 22.80 -10.33
C ASP A 112 -4.48 23.14 -9.88
N THR A 113 -5.44 22.22 -10.11
CA THR A 113 -6.81 22.39 -9.61
C THR A 113 -6.89 22.34 -8.09
N THR A 114 -6.18 21.40 -7.46
CA THR A 114 -6.10 21.30 -5.99
C THR A 114 -5.46 22.55 -5.38
N GLU A 115 -4.40 23.07 -6.00
CA GLU A 115 -3.76 24.31 -5.60
C GLU A 115 -4.72 25.49 -5.70
N LEU A 116 -5.48 25.62 -6.79
CA LEU A 116 -6.47 26.69 -6.96
C LEU A 116 -7.51 26.69 -5.83
N PHE A 117 -7.99 25.52 -5.42
CA PHE A 117 -8.95 25.41 -4.31
C PHE A 117 -8.30 25.66 -2.94
N ASN A 118 -7.04 25.25 -2.75
CA ASN A 118 -6.33 25.43 -1.49
C ASN A 118 -5.74 26.83 -1.29
N ALA A 119 -5.43 27.55 -2.37
CA ALA A 119 -4.91 28.91 -2.33
C ALA A 119 -5.90 29.88 -1.66
N GLY A 120 -7.20 29.58 -1.74
CA GLY A 120 -8.22 30.22 -0.90
C GLY A 120 -8.17 29.70 0.54
N ALA A 121 -7.28 30.23 1.37
CA ALA A 121 -7.30 29.92 2.79
C ALA A 121 -8.64 30.39 3.41
N GLN A 122 -9.39 29.47 4.03
CA GLN A 122 -10.54 29.86 4.84
C GLN A 122 -10.04 30.70 6.02
N PRO A 123 -10.74 31.80 6.39
CA PRO A 123 -10.34 32.58 7.54
C PRO A 123 -10.33 31.68 8.79
N PRO A 124 -9.32 31.79 9.67
CA PRO A 124 -9.21 30.94 10.84
C PRO A 124 -10.42 31.15 11.75
N VAL A 125 -11.22 30.09 11.94
CA VAL A 125 -12.37 30.11 12.86
C VAL A 125 -11.99 29.38 14.14
N HIS A 126 -11.90 30.12 15.25
CA HIS A 126 -11.74 29.53 16.58
C HIS A 126 -13.09 29.16 17.17
N ARG A 127 -13.29 27.88 17.48
CA ARG A 127 -14.51 27.38 18.14
C ARG A 127 -14.35 27.52 19.65
N LEU A 128 -14.98 28.54 20.21
CA LEU A 128 -15.00 28.78 21.66
C LEU A 128 -16.24 28.13 22.28
N ARG A 129 -16.07 27.45 23.41
CA ARG A 129 -17.19 26.95 24.23
C ARG A 129 -18.01 28.10 24.84
N PHE A 130 -17.34 29.20 25.15
CA PHE A 130 -17.94 30.39 25.76
C PHE A 130 -17.54 31.64 24.96
N PRO A 131 -18.30 32.01 23.91
CA PRO A 131 -17.97 33.17 23.09
C PRO A 131 -18.12 34.51 23.84
N GLN A 132 -18.87 34.52 24.94
CA GLN A 132 -19.07 35.68 25.82
C GLN A 132 -17.78 36.20 26.46
N LEU A 133 -16.73 35.38 26.53
CA LEU A 133 -15.42 35.77 27.05
C LEU A 133 -14.77 36.91 26.25
N LEU A 134 -15.12 37.06 24.97
CA LEU A 134 -14.59 38.11 24.11
C LEU A 134 -15.02 39.51 24.57
N ASP A 135 -16.19 39.63 25.19
CA ASP A 135 -16.78 40.91 25.64
C ASP A 135 -16.57 41.16 27.14
N GLN A 136 -16.03 40.19 27.89
CA GLN A 136 -15.90 40.25 29.36
C GLN A 136 -14.64 40.97 29.87
N ALA A 137 -13.83 41.58 28.99
CA ALA A 137 -12.63 42.28 29.42
C ALA A 137 -12.95 43.55 30.22
N SER A 138 -12.29 43.74 31.36
CA SER A 138 -12.44 44.95 32.17
C SER A 138 -11.70 46.12 31.51
N PRO A 139 -12.33 47.30 31.31
CA PRO A 139 -11.65 48.46 30.72
C PRO A 139 -10.47 48.98 31.55
N PHE A 140 -10.49 48.76 32.86
CA PHE A 140 -9.59 49.41 33.82
C PHE A 140 -8.45 48.52 34.33
N LEU A 141 -8.45 47.23 33.97
CA LEU A 141 -7.48 46.25 34.47
C LEU A 141 -6.64 45.66 33.33
N ASN A 142 -6.24 46.49 32.38
CA ASN A 142 -5.46 46.06 31.22
C ASN A 142 -4.01 46.53 31.36
N GLY A 143 -3.08 45.58 31.46
CA GLY A 143 -1.66 45.86 31.37
C GLY A 143 -1.26 46.34 29.97
N VAL A 144 -0.14 47.06 29.88
CA VAL A 144 0.42 47.46 28.57
C VAL A 144 0.71 46.22 27.71
N GLY A 145 0.20 46.20 26.48
CA GLY A 145 0.36 45.08 25.55
C GLY A 145 -0.57 43.87 25.77
N MET A 146 -1.47 43.91 26.76
CA MET A 146 -2.43 42.81 27.00
C MET A 146 -3.69 42.90 26.15
N ASN A 147 -3.99 44.07 25.59
CA ASN A 147 -5.14 44.26 24.72
C ASN A 147 -4.77 44.04 23.25
N VAL A 148 -5.55 43.19 22.59
CA VAL A 148 -5.53 42.99 21.14
C VAL A 148 -6.78 43.67 20.57
N ASP A 149 -6.67 44.31 19.42
CA ASP A 149 -7.83 44.85 18.72
C ASP A 149 -8.73 43.70 18.23
N MET A 150 -9.91 43.57 18.84
CA MET A 150 -10.91 42.55 18.51
C MET A 150 -12.07 43.11 17.67
N SER A 151 -11.99 44.36 17.20
CA SER A 151 -13.10 45.03 16.48
C SER A 151 -13.52 44.32 15.18
N SER A 152 -12.61 43.58 14.56
CA SER A 152 -12.88 42.79 13.34
C SER A 152 -13.40 41.37 13.61
N VAL A 153 -13.48 40.93 14.87
CA VAL A 153 -13.89 39.58 15.24
C VAL A 153 -15.41 39.52 15.38
N LYS A 154 -16.07 38.63 14.62
CA LYS A 154 -17.52 38.40 14.72
C LYS A 154 -17.81 37.00 15.24
N VAL A 155 -18.64 36.91 16.28
CA VAL A 155 -19.15 35.63 16.79
C VAL A 155 -20.17 35.08 15.80
N LYS A 156 -19.97 33.83 15.35
CA LYS A 156 -20.91 33.10 14.50
C LYS A 156 -21.69 32.08 15.35
N LYS A 157 -23.00 31.98 15.16
CA LYS A 157 -23.82 30.93 15.79
C LYS A 157 -23.83 29.66 14.93
N GLU A 158 -24.09 28.52 15.57
CA GLU A 158 -24.22 27.24 14.89
C GLU A 158 -25.42 27.27 13.92
N GLY A 159 -25.17 27.02 12.63
CA GLY A 159 -26.19 27.07 11.56
C GLY A 159 -26.28 28.39 10.78
N GLU A 160 -25.49 29.40 11.13
CA GLU A 160 -25.38 30.65 10.38
C GLU A 160 -24.34 30.50 9.26
N PHE A 161 -24.82 30.20 8.05
CA PHE A 161 -24.02 30.20 6.82
C PHE A 161 -24.12 31.58 6.16
N ALA A 162 -22.99 32.01 5.57
CA ALA A 162 -22.73 33.33 4.98
C ALA A 162 -23.94 34.14 4.50
#